data_AF-A0AAN7X970-F1
#
_entry.id   AF-A0AAN7X970-F1
#
_cell.length_a   1.000
_cell.length_b   1.000
_cell.length_c   1.000
_cell.angle_alpha   90.00
_cell.angle_beta   90.00
_cell.angle_gamma   90.00
#
_symmetry.space_group_name_H-M   'P 1'
#
loop_
_entity.id
_entity.type
_entity.pdbx_description
1 polymer ?
#
loop_
_entity_poly.entity_id
_entity_poly.type
_entity_poly.pdbx_seq_one_letter_code
_entity_poly.pdbx_strand_id
1 'polypeptide(L)'
;MERQAALSRQISQRLLHCQYLLLCLRGADEDHIFAYNPRDSLDRFLSLISKPMSNVSDKLQKKLYQTVGDFVTDVQLIFSNCASYYQGNAGYLASGNRLEELFNEEFNSVFNITEQAVG
;
A
#
# COMPACT_ATOMS: atom_id res chain seq x y z
N MET A 1 -6.54 -10.11 -17.14
CA MET A 1 -7.71 -9.29 -16.72
C MET A 1 -7.34 -7.82 -16.84
N GLU A 2 -8.28 -6.91 -17.09
CA GLU A 2 -7.99 -5.47 -17.02
C GLU A 2 -7.89 -4.99 -15.57
N ARG A 3 -7.02 -4.01 -15.30
CA ARG A 3 -6.82 -3.47 -13.94
C ARG A 3 -8.12 -2.91 -13.34
N GLN A 4 -8.92 -2.20 -14.13
CA GLN A 4 -10.20 -1.66 -13.67
C GLN A 4 -11.18 -2.76 -13.25
N ALA A 5 -11.16 -3.91 -13.93
CA ALA A 5 -11.98 -5.06 -13.59
C ALA A 5 -11.52 -5.76 -12.29
N ALA A 6 -10.25 -5.66 -11.93
CA ALA A 6 -9.75 -6.11 -10.63
C ALA A 6 -10.19 -5.17 -9.50
N LEU A 7 -10.07 -3.85 -9.72
CA LEU A 7 -10.45 -2.82 -8.75
C LEU A 7 -11.95 -2.85 -8.42
N SER A 8 -12.81 -3.18 -9.38
CA SER A 8 -14.27 -3.27 -9.16
C SER A 8 -14.73 -4.54 -8.44
N ARG A 9 -13.85 -5.52 -8.18
CA ARG A 9 -14.21 -6.73 -7.44
C ARG A 9 -14.60 -6.39 -6.01
N GLN A 10 -15.59 -7.11 -5.48
CA GLN A 10 -15.95 -6.98 -4.07
C GLN A 10 -14.82 -7.51 -3.18
N ILE A 11 -14.53 -6.79 -2.08
CA ILE A 11 -13.47 -7.20 -1.15
C ILE A 11 -13.75 -8.59 -0.56
N SER A 12 -15.02 -8.92 -0.35
CA SER A 12 -15.48 -10.20 0.22
C SER A 12 -14.98 -11.41 -0.57
N GLN A 13 -14.84 -11.26 -1.89
CA GLN A 13 -14.37 -12.30 -2.81
C GLN A 13 -12.84 -12.34 -2.93
N ARG A 14 -12.16 -11.27 -2.53
CA ARG A 14 -10.72 -11.04 -2.77
C ARG A 14 -9.94 -10.78 -1.48
N LEU A 15 -10.53 -11.04 -0.33
CA LEU A 15 -9.97 -10.73 0.98
C LEU A 15 -8.56 -11.32 1.17
N LEU A 16 -8.36 -12.60 0.85
CA LEU A 16 -7.05 -13.26 0.96
C LEU A 16 -5.99 -12.63 0.06
N HIS A 17 -6.37 -12.22 -1.15
CA HIS A 17 -5.49 -11.55 -2.10
C HIS A 17 -5.03 -10.19 -1.51
N CYS A 18 -5.96 -9.40 -0.99
CA CYS A 18 -5.64 -8.11 -0.35
C CYS A 18 -4.82 -8.28 0.95
N GLN A 19 -5.08 -9.33 1.73
CA GLN A 19 -4.28 -9.66 2.92
C GLN A 19 -2.86 -10.05 2.55
N TYR A 20 -2.70 -10.86 1.50
CA TYR A 20 -1.39 -11.22 0.95
C TYR A 20 -0.63 -9.98 0.50
N LEU A 21 -1.25 -9.07 -0.26
CA LEU A 21 -0.60 -7.84 -0.72
C LEU A 21 -0.10 -6.98 0.44
N LEU A 22 -0.91 -6.83 1.50
CA LEU A 22 -0.50 -6.08 2.69
C LEU A 22 0.64 -6.78 3.45
N LEU A 23 0.66 -8.12 3.44
CA LEU A 23 1.76 -8.90 4.02
C LEU A 23 3.05 -8.74 3.23
N CYS A 24 2.99 -8.80 1.89
CA CYS A 24 4.14 -8.56 1.01
C CYS A 24 4.73 -7.18 1.22
N LEU A 25 3.87 -6.15 1.25
CA LEU A 25 4.29 -4.77 1.48
C LEU A 25 5.04 -4.61 2.82
N ARG A 26 4.52 -5.21 3.90
CA ARG A 26 5.17 -5.17 5.21
C ARG A 26 6.47 -5.97 5.25
N GLY A 27 6.51 -7.12 4.58
CA GLY A 27 7.69 -7.98 4.54
C GLY A 27 8.83 -7.35 3.72
N ALA A 28 8.50 -6.51 2.75
CA ALA A 28 9.47 -5.84 1.89
C ALA A 28 10.02 -4.51 2.46
N ASP A 29 9.42 -3.97 3.53
CA ASP A 29 9.88 -2.72 4.19
C ASP A 29 11.14 -2.95 5.04
N GLU A 30 12.25 -3.26 4.36
CA GLU A 30 13.57 -3.53 4.96
C GLU A 30 14.15 -2.31 5.68
N ASP A 31 13.88 -1.11 5.14
CA ASP A 31 14.34 0.17 5.70
C ASP A 31 13.45 0.66 6.86
N HIS A 32 12.37 -0.08 7.15
CA HIS A 32 11.40 0.22 8.20
C HIS A 32 10.83 1.64 8.10
N ILE A 33 10.57 2.11 6.88
CA ILE A 33 10.07 3.47 6.63
C ILE A 33 8.64 3.66 7.14
N PHE A 34 7.92 2.54 7.38
CA PHE A 34 6.62 2.53 8.06
C PHE A 34 6.71 2.32 9.58
N ALA A 35 7.91 2.20 10.15
CA ALA A 35 8.14 2.13 11.59
C ALA A 35 8.65 3.46 12.15
N TYR A 36 8.31 3.74 13.41
CA TYR A 36 8.69 5.01 14.04
C TYR A 36 10.20 5.09 14.31
N ASN A 37 10.82 6.18 13.83
CA ASN A 37 12.19 6.54 14.19
C ASN A 37 12.18 7.48 15.41
N PRO A 38 12.87 7.18 16.53
CA PRO A 38 12.91 8.06 17.70
C PRO A 38 13.44 9.48 17.45
N ARG A 39 14.15 9.70 16.33
CA ARG A 39 14.66 11.03 15.93
C ARG A 39 13.61 11.90 15.23
N ASP A 40 12.48 11.31 14.91
CA ASP A 40 11.41 11.95 14.18
C ASP A 40 10.34 12.54 15.11
N SER A 41 9.58 13.50 14.58
CA SER A 41 8.37 13.99 15.24
C SER A 41 7.35 12.85 15.35
N LEU A 42 7.19 12.34 16.57
CA LEU A 42 6.29 11.23 16.88
C LEU A 42 4.86 11.51 16.42
N ASP A 43 4.30 12.68 16.76
CA ASP A 43 2.92 13.02 16.41
C ASP A 43 2.72 13.08 14.89
N ARG A 44 3.68 13.67 14.16
CA ARG A 44 3.62 13.75 12.71
C ARG A 44 3.73 12.36 12.08
N PHE A 45 4.70 11.55 12.51
CA PHE A 45 4.87 10.18 12.03
C PHE A 45 3.64 9.31 12.29
N LEU A 46 3.09 9.35 13.51
CA LEU A 46 1.90 8.61 13.88
C LEU A 46 0.70 9.03 13.02
N SER A 47 0.52 10.32 12.77
CA SER A 47 -0.61 10.82 11.98
C SER A 47 -0.52 10.50 10.49
N LEU A 48 0.67 10.58 9.89
CA LEU A 48 0.85 10.46 8.44
C LEU A 48 1.18 9.04 7.98
N ILE A 49 1.90 8.26 8.78
CA ILE A 49 2.42 6.95 8.34
C ILE A 49 1.78 5.80 9.12
N SER A 50 1.95 5.80 10.45
CA SER A 50 1.52 4.66 11.28
C SER A 50 0.00 4.50 11.31
N LYS A 51 -0.75 5.58 11.57
CA LYS A 51 -2.22 5.52 11.67
C LYS A 51 -2.86 5.09 10.34
N PRO A 52 -2.48 5.60 9.15
CA PRO A 52 -2.98 5.07 7.90
C PRO A 52 -2.69 3.58 7.70
N MET A 53 -1.46 3.12 7.95
CA MET A 53 -1.09 1.70 7.80
C MET A 53 -1.87 0.76 8.74
N SER A 54 -2.03 1.15 10.00
CA SER A 54 -2.87 0.42 10.96
C SER A 54 -4.34 0.45 10.54
N ASN A 55 -4.84 1.60 10.07
CA ASN A 55 -6.22 1.74 9.63
C ASN A 55 -6.54 0.86 8.41
N VAL A 56 -5.63 0.76 7.43
CA VAL A 56 -5.81 -0.14 6.27
C VAL A 56 -5.93 -1.59 6.73
N SER A 57 -5.05 -2.01 7.64
CA SER A 57 -5.07 -3.34 8.25
C SER A 57 -6.40 -3.64 8.92
N ASP A 58 -6.85 -2.73 9.78
CA ASP A 58 -8.06 -2.87 10.58
C ASP A 58 -9.31 -2.86 9.70
N LYS A 59 -9.38 -1.94 8.72
CA LYS A 59 -10.49 -1.85 7.77
C LYS A 59 -10.59 -3.13 6.94
N LEU A 60 -9.47 -3.70 6.50
CA LEU A 60 -9.47 -4.94 5.75
C LEU A 60 -9.94 -6.12 6.61
N GLN A 61 -9.43 -6.28 7.83
CA GLN A 61 -9.83 -7.36 8.75
C GLN A 61 -11.31 -7.28 9.14
N LYS A 62 -11.80 -6.06 9.40
CA LYS A 62 -13.21 -5.78 9.72
C LYS A 62 -14.12 -5.78 8.48
N LYS A 63 -13.58 -6.05 7.27
CA LYS A 63 -14.31 -6.08 6.00
C LYS A 63 -15.08 -4.78 5.73
N LEU A 64 -14.46 -3.63 6.05
CA LEU A 64 -15.05 -2.31 5.91
C LEU A 64 -14.89 -1.69 4.51
N TYR A 65 -14.12 -2.34 3.64
CA TYR A 65 -14.05 -1.98 2.22
C TYR A 65 -15.20 -2.61 1.46
N GLN A 66 -15.74 -1.94 0.44
CA GLN A 66 -16.74 -2.52 -0.43
C GLN A 66 -16.07 -3.22 -1.62
N THR A 67 -15.06 -2.57 -2.18
CA THR A 67 -14.33 -3.01 -3.37
C THR A 67 -12.83 -3.14 -3.11
N VAL A 68 -12.14 -3.87 -4.00
CA VAL A 68 -10.66 -3.91 -4.03
C VAL A 68 -10.10 -2.50 -4.28
N GLY A 69 -10.77 -1.67 -5.09
CA GLY A 69 -10.37 -0.29 -5.34
C GLY A 69 -10.34 0.58 -4.09
N ASP A 70 -11.31 0.42 -3.17
CA ASP A 70 -11.31 1.16 -1.91
C ASP A 70 -10.08 0.82 -1.05
N PHE A 71 -9.69 -0.46 -1.03
CA PHE A 71 -8.49 -0.93 -0.37
C PHE A 71 -7.22 -0.35 -1.02
N VAL A 72 -7.11 -0.42 -2.35
CA VAL A 72 -5.95 0.10 -3.09
C VAL A 72 -5.79 1.60 -2.89
N THR A 73 -6.89 2.35 -2.86
CA THR A 73 -6.87 3.81 -2.64
C THR A 73 -6.25 4.17 -1.29
N ASP A 74 -6.62 3.43 -0.24
CA ASP A 74 -6.05 3.63 1.09
C ASP A 74 -4.56 3.21 1.17
N VAL A 75 -4.15 2.19 0.42
CA VAL A 75 -2.71 1.83 0.31
C VAL A 75 -1.92 2.92 -0.41
N GLN A 76 -2.46 3.50 -1.49
CA GLN A 76 -1.83 4.60 -2.21
C GLN A 76 -1.67 5.86 -1.34
N LEU A 77 -2.60 6.08 -0.41
CA LEU A 77 -2.49 7.17 0.57
C LEU A 77 -1.26 6.98 1.49
N ILE A 78 -0.90 5.74 1.84
CA ILE A 78 0.30 5.45 2.64
C ILE A 78 1.56 5.90 1.90
N PHE A 79 1.67 5.57 0.60
CA PHE A 79 2.80 5.99 -0.24
C PHE A 79 2.86 7.51 -0.41
N SER A 80 1.72 8.15 -0.66
CA SER A 80 1.62 9.61 -0.79
C SER A 80 2.04 10.34 0.50
N ASN A 81 1.62 9.81 1.66
CA ASN A 81 2.01 10.34 2.95
C ASN A 81 3.50 10.10 3.24
N CYS A 82 4.02 8.93 2.86
CA CYS A 82 5.45 8.59 2.95
C CYS A 82 6.30 9.58 2.16
N ALA A 83 5.95 9.84 0.91
CA ALA A 83 6.64 10.81 0.06
C ALA A 83 6.60 12.23 0.66
N SER A 84 5.45 12.65 1.20
CA SER A 84 5.29 13.96 1.85
C SER A 84 6.05 14.07 3.17
N TYR A 85 6.14 12.98 3.93
CA TYR A 85 6.81 12.95 5.21
C TYR A 85 8.34 13.03 5.03
N TYR A 86 8.87 12.25 4.09
CA TYR A 86 10.29 12.16 3.76
C TYR A 86 10.73 13.09 2.62
N GLN A 87 9.97 14.16 2.34
CA GLN A 87 10.33 15.19 1.37
C GLN A 87 11.65 15.88 1.80
N GLY A 88 12.79 15.37 1.31
CA GLY A 88 14.14 15.80 1.72
C GLY A 88 15.08 14.65 2.08
N ASN A 89 14.58 13.42 2.19
CA ASN A 89 15.40 12.22 2.36
C ASN A 89 15.30 11.35 1.11
N ALA A 90 16.25 11.53 0.18
CA ALA A 90 16.26 10.81 -1.09
C ALA A 90 16.30 9.28 -0.93
N GLY A 91 16.95 8.78 0.14
CA GLY A 91 16.98 7.35 0.43
C GLY A 91 15.60 6.80 0.73
N TYR A 92 14.88 7.39 1.68
CA TYR A 92 13.53 6.95 2.04
C TYR A 92 12.49 7.21 0.95
N LEU A 93 12.67 8.24 0.12
CA LEU A 93 11.84 8.42 -1.07
C LEU A 93 12.06 7.28 -2.08
N ALA A 94 13.31 6.88 -2.32
CA ALA A 94 13.60 5.74 -3.19
C ALA A 94 13.03 4.43 -2.64
N SER A 95 13.15 4.19 -1.33
CA SER A 95 12.55 3.03 -0.66
C SER A 95 11.02 3.03 -0.78
N GLY A 96 10.37 4.18 -0.57
CA GLY A 96 8.93 4.34 -0.74
C GLY A 96 8.45 4.03 -2.16
N ASN A 97 9.17 4.53 -3.17
CA ASN A 97 8.85 4.26 -4.58
C ASN A 97 9.04 2.77 -4.92
N ARG A 98 10.11 2.13 -4.43
CA ARG A 98 10.35 0.70 -4.62
C ARG A 98 9.23 -0.15 -4.04
N LEU A 99 8.71 0.22 -2.86
CA LEU A 99 7.58 -0.47 -2.23
C LEU A 99 6.27 -0.27 -3.00
N GLU A 100 6.05 0.92 -3.56
CA GLU A 100 4.90 1.19 -4.42
C GLU A 100 4.95 0.39 -5.74
N GLU A 101 6.11 0.32 -6.38
CA GLU A 101 6.35 -0.51 -7.56
C GLU A 101 6.09 -2.00 -7.26
N LEU A 102 6.69 -2.53 -6.18
CA LEU A 102 6.47 -3.90 -5.73
C LEU A 102 4.98 -4.18 -5.47
N PHE A 103 4.27 -3.27 -4.80
CA PHE A 103 2.83 -3.43 -4.57
C PHE A 103 2.06 -3.51 -5.89
N ASN A 104 2.41 -2.68 -6.88
CA ASN A 104 1.75 -2.68 -8.19
C ASN A 104 2.03 -3.95 -8.99
N GLU A 105 3.27 -4.45 -8.97
CA GLU A 105 3.67 -5.71 -9.60
C GLU A 105 2.95 -6.90 -8.97
N GLU A 106 2.98 -7.00 -7.64
CA GLU A 106 2.27 -8.06 -6.91
C GLU A 106 0.75 -7.97 -7.15
N PHE A 107 0.18 -6.77 -7.17
CA PHE A 107 -1.24 -6.59 -7.49
C PHE A 107 -1.55 -7.12 -8.90
N ASN A 108 -0.72 -6.80 -9.89
CA ASN A 108 -0.91 -7.30 -11.25
C ASN A 108 -0.81 -8.83 -11.30
N SER A 109 0.19 -9.42 -10.64
CA SER A 109 0.38 -10.87 -10.54
C SER A 109 -0.82 -11.58 -9.90
N VAL A 110 -1.19 -11.14 -8.70
CA VAL A 110 -2.27 -11.71 -7.87
C VAL A 110 -3.63 -11.67 -8.57
N PHE A 111 -3.89 -10.65 -9.39
CA PHE A 111 -5.13 -10.51 -10.15
C PHE A 111 -5.03 -10.96 -11.63
N ASN A 112 -3.89 -11.53 -12.03
CA ASN A 112 -3.59 -11.93 -13.41
C ASN A 112 -3.89 -10.81 -14.42
N ILE A 113 -3.42 -9.60 -14.10
CA ILE A 113 -3.54 -8.43 -14.96
C ILE A 113 -2.41 -8.50 -15.98
N THR A 114 -2.79 -8.45 -17.25
CA THR A 114 -1.85 -8.34 -18.37
C THR A 114 -1.75 -6.87 -18.73
N GLU A 115 -0.60 -6.26 -18.52
CA GLU A 115 -0.33 -4.95 -19.13
C GLU A 115 -0.31 -5.14 -20.65
N GLN A 116 -1.19 -4.44 -21.35
CA GLN A 116 -1.01 -4.31 -22.79
C GLN A 116 0.26 -3.47 -22.96
N ALA A 117 1.28 -4.03 -23.60
CA ALA A 117 2.43 -3.26 -24.04
C ALA A 117 1.89 -2.09 -24.87
N VAL A 118 1.98 -0.88 -24.32
CA VAL A 118 1.78 0.33 -25.10
C VAL A 118 2.98 0.40 -26.04
N GLY A 119 2.75 -0.02 -27.29
CA GLY A 119 3.71 0.11 -28.38
C GLY A 119 3.89 1.55 -28.83
#